data_AF-G6FT14-F1
#
_entry.id   AF-G6FT14-F1
#
_cell.length_a   1.000
_cell.length_b   1.000
_cell.length_c   1.000
_cell.angle_alpha   90.00
_cell.angle_beta   90.00
_cell.angle_gamma   90.00
#
_symmetry.space_group_name_H-M   'P 1'
#
loop_
_entity.id
_entity.type
_entity.pdbx_description
1 polymer ?
#
loop_
_entity_poly.entity_id
_entity_poly.type
_entity_poly.pdbx_seq_one_letter_code
_entity_poly.pdbx_strand_id
1 'polypeptide(L)'
;MKASLHNHLGIRKSTFTLIAIASVVGVMSFTNPDNNTYVNYAAERLTSEIQNAICQGPQLPQGQLWEDISKLTANTCKSGLATGITFQSNNIKDFIATSTERQNFVAFSIYTTKVPGYNFKTIGAFGNFFTFQK
;
A
#
# COMPACT_ATOMS: atom_id res chain seq x y z
N MET A 1 9.80 55.17 12.37
CA MET A 1 9.63 53.90 13.12
C MET A 1 8.79 52.92 12.28
N LYS A 2 9.39 52.13 11.38
CA LYS A 2 8.65 51.12 10.58
C LYS A 2 9.40 49.78 10.42
N ALA A 3 10.65 49.70 10.88
CA ALA A 3 11.49 48.52 10.70
C ALA A 3 11.26 47.39 11.74
N SER A 4 10.64 47.68 12.89
CA SER A 4 10.47 46.68 13.97
C SER A 4 9.19 45.82 13.82
N LEU A 5 8.14 46.33 13.16
CA LEU A 5 6.87 45.60 13.04
C LEU A 5 6.92 44.41 12.08
N HIS A 6 7.83 44.44 11.09
CA HIS A 6 7.92 43.40 10.05
C HIS A 6 8.60 42.12 10.55
N ASN A 7 9.55 42.24 11.51
CA ASN A 7 10.26 41.10 12.10
C ASN A 7 9.36 40.26 13.01
N HIS A 8 8.52 40.90 13.85
CA HIS A 8 7.61 40.15 14.72
C HIS A 8 6.54 39.39 13.94
N LEU A 9 6.06 39.92 12.81
CA LEU A 9 5.07 39.26 11.97
C LEU A 9 5.66 38.08 11.18
N GLY A 10 6.89 38.21 10.69
CA GLY A 10 7.63 37.14 10.00
C GLY A 10 8.01 35.99 10.94
N ILE A 11 8.50 36.31 12.14
CA ILE A 11 8.86 35.31 13.17
C ILE A 11 7.60 34.54 13.60
N ARG A 12 6.49 35.23 13.89
CA ARG A 12 5.25 34.58 14.36
C ARG A 12 4.65 33.65 13.29
N LYS A 13 4.66 34.05 12.01
CA LYS A 13 4.24 33.18 10.88
C LYS A 13 5.16 31.97 10.72
N SER A 14 6.47 32.15 10.88
CA SER A 14 7.45 31.05 10.83
C SER A 14 7.23 30.05 11.96
N THR A 15 6.97 30.52 13.20
CA THR A 15 6.66 29.65 14.33
C THR A 15 5.38 28.83 14.11
N PHE A 16 4.30 29.44 13.60
CA PHE A 16 3.08 28.69 13.27
C PHE A 16 3.30 27.63 12.19
N THR A 17 4.12 27.94 11.18
CA THR A 17 4.48 26.99 10.13
C THR A 17 5.27 25.81 10.68
N LEU A 18 6.23 26.05 11.58
CA LEU A 18 7.00 25.00 12.23
C LEU A 18 6.12 24.11 13.12
N ILE A 19 5.20 24.70 13.88
CA ILE A 19 4.23 23.95 14.70
C ILE A 19 3.34 23.07 13.81
N ALA A 20 2.85 23.62 12.70
CA ALA A 20 2.03 22.87 11.75
C ALA A 20 2.80 21.68 11.16
N ILE A 21 4.04 21.89 10.68
CA ILE A 21 4.88 20.82 10.14
C ILE A 21 5.17 19.76 11.21
N ALA A 22 5.55 20.18 12.42
CA ALA A 22 5.83 19.27 13.53
C ALA A 22 4.59 18.44 13.91
N SER A 23 3.40 19.03 13.88
CA SER A 23 2.16 18.30 14.14
C SER A 23 1.86 17.23 13.10
N VAL A 24 2.06 17.53 11.80
CA VAL A 24 1.87 16.57 10.71
C VAL A 24 2.87 15.42 10.84
N VAL A 25 4.15 15.74 11.04
CA VAL A 25 5.20 14.73 11.25
C VAL A 25 4.92 13.86 12.47
N GLY A 26 4.49 14.48 13.57
CA GLY A 26 4.12 13.78 14.80
C GLY A 26 2.99 12.78 14.55
N VAL A 27 1.85 13.23 14.02
CA VAL A 27 0.72 12.36 13.70
C VAL A 27 1.12 11.22 12.78
N MET A 28 1.93 11.49 11.77
CA MET A 28 2.36 10.47 10.82
C MET A 28 3.31 9.44 11.42
N SER A 29 4.21 9.84 12.31
CA SER A 29 5.12 8.89 12.97
C SER A 29 4.37 7.83 13.78
N PHE A 30 3.17 8.16 14.28
CA PHE A 30 2.30 7.24 15.03
C PHE A 30 1.23 6.54 14.19
N THR A 31 0.70 7.21 13.16
CA THR A 31 -0.40 6.69 12.32
C THR A 31 0.07 6.00 11.06
N ASN A 32 1.35 6.06 10.73
CA ASN A 32 1.90 5.35 9.57
C ASN A 32 1.70 3.84 9.78
N PRO A 33 0.97 3.15 8.88
CA PRO A 33 0.59 1.76 9.09
C PRO A 33 1.79 0.85 9.32
N ASP A 34 1.63 -0.14 10.21
CA ASP A 34 2.65 -1.16 10.39
C ASP A 34 2.67 -2.16 9.22
N ASN A 35 3.71 -3.01 9.19
CA ASN A 35 3.92 -3.96 8.09
C ASN A 35 2.81 -5.01 7.98
N ASN A 36 2.23 -5.46 9.09
CA ASN A 36 1.17 -6.47 9.08
C ASN A 36 -0.11 -5.89 8.48
N THR A 37 -0.44 -4.65 8.83
CA THR A 37 -1.56 -3.93 8.23
C THR A 37 -1.38 -3.76 6.72
N TYR A 38 -0.16 -3.48 6.25
CA TYR A 38 0.15 -3.47 4.82
C TYR A 38 -0.01 -4.83 4.15
N VAL A 39 0.50 -5.89 4.77
CA VAL A 39 0.42 -7.26 4.24
C VAL A 39 -1.03 -7.69 4.03
N ASN A 40 -1.93 -7.35 4.97
CA ASN A 40 -3.36 -7.60 4.81
C ASN A 40 -3.96 -6.82 3.64
N TYR A 41 -3.69 -5.51 3.57
CA TYR A 41 -4.15 -4.67 2.46
C TYR A 41 -3.66 -5.18 1.09
N ALA A 42 -2.38 -5.53 0.97
CA ALA A 42 -1.79 -5.99 -0.27
C ALA A 42 -2.33 -7.37 -0.68
N ALA A 43 -2.58 -8.26 0.28
CA ALA A 43 -3.21 -9.55 0.03
C ALA A 43 -4.63 -9.37 -0.55
N GLU A 44 -5.46 -8.53 0.08
CA GLU A 44 -6.82 -8.24 -0.40
C GLU A 44 -6.82 -7.62 -1.79
N ARG A 45 -5.90 -6.68 -2.06
CA ARG A 45 -5.78 -6.07 -3.39
C ARG A 45 -5.33 -7.06 -4.44
N LEU A 46 -4.33 -7.88 -4.17
CA LEU A 46 -3.88 -8.91 -5.10
C LEU A 46 -5.03 -9.89 -5.42
N THR A 47 -5.77 -10.33 -4.41
CA THR A 47 -6.96 -11.17 -4.60
C THR A 47 -8.01 -10.49 -5.47
N SER A 48 -8.29 -9.21 -5.25
CA SER A 48 -9.26 -8.46 -6.06
C SER A 48 -8.82 -8.30 -7.52
N GLU A 49 -7.52 -8.06 -7.78
CA GLU A 49 -6.99 -7.97 -9.14
C GLU A 49 -7.04 -9.32 -9.85
N ILE A 50 -6.72 -10.41 -9.15
CA ILE A 50 -6.84 -11.78 -9.67
C ILE A 50 -8.29 -12.11 -10.01
N GLN A 51 -9.22 -11.81 -9.11
CA GLN A 51 -10.66 -12.01 -9.34
C GLN A 51 -11.11 -11.24 -10.58
N ASN A 52 -10.75 -9.97 -10.70
CA ASN A 52 -11.06 -9.19 -11.89
C ASN A 52 -10.41 -9.76 -13.15
N ALA A 53 -9.15 -10.20 -13.08
CA ALA A 53 -8.43 -10.71 -14.24
C ALA A 53 -8.99 -12.04 -14.78
N ILE A 54 -9.34 -12.97 -13.89
CA ILE A 54 -9.96 -14.24 -14.28
C ILE A 54 -11.40 -14.03 -14.78
N CYS A 55 -12.15 -13.12 -14.17
CA CYS A 55 -13.55 -12.87 -14.54
C CYS A 55 -13.70 -12.00 -15.78
N GLN A 56 -12.77 -11.07 -16.04
CA GLN A 56 -12.85 -10.09 -17.12
C GLN A 56 -11.87 -10.37 -18.27
N GLY A 57 -11.02 -11.40 -18.14
CA GLY A 57 -10.21 -11.93 -19.23
C GLY A 57 -8.85 -11.28 -19.55
N PRO A 58 -8.24 -10.35 -18.78
CA PRO A 58 -6.84 -10.04 -19.02
C PRO A 58 -5.93 -11.21 -18.61
N GLN A 59 -4.97 -11.49 -19.48
CA GLN A 59 -4.01 -12.58 -19.33
C GLN A 59 -3.14 -12.32 -18.10
N LEU A 60 -3.17 -13.25 -17.14
CA LEU A 60 -2.26 -13.22 -16.01
C LEU A 60 -0.81 -13.34 -16.53
N PRO A 61 0.14 -12.63 -15.92
CA PRO A 61 1.56 -12.73 -16.29
C PRO A 61 2.07 -14.15 -16.05
N GLN A 62 3.16 -14.55 -16.71
CA GLN A 62 3.73 -15.87 -16.52
C GLN A 62 4.55 -15.95 -15.22
N GLY A 63 4.38 -17.03 -14.47
CA GLY A 63 5.10 -17.33 -13.23
C GLY A 63 4.36 -18.35 -12.39
N GLN A 64 5.06 -19.04 -11.50
CA GLN A 64 4.51 -20.16 -10.72
C GLN A 64 3.25 -19.78 -9.92
N LEU A 65 3.24 -18.55 -9.36
CA LEU A 65 2.06 -17.98 -8.70
C LEU A 65 0.83 -17.94 -9.62
N TRP A 66 1.01 -17.55 -10.87
CA TRP A 66 -0.06 -17.31 -11.83
C TRP A 66 -0.52 -18.58 -12.54
N GLU A 67 0.38 -19.55 -12.73
CA GLU A 67 0.02 -20.89 -13.21
C GLU A 67 -0.97 -21.56 -12.26
N ASP A 68 -0.72 -21.50 -10.95
CA ASP A 68 -1.62 -22.05 -9.95
C ASP A 68 -2.97 -21.33 -9.96
N ILE A 69 -2.97 -20.01 -10.12
CA ILE A 69 -4.19 -19.19 -10.23
C ILE A 69 -4.99 -19.53 -11.51
N SER A 70 -4.32 -19.70 -12.64
CA SER A 70 -4.98 -19.96 -13.93
C SER A 70 -5.71 -21.32 -13.97
N LYS A 71 -5.19 -22.32 -13.23
CA LYS A 71 -5.84 -23.63 -13.07
C LYS A 71 -7.17 -23.57 -12.33
N LEU A 72 -7.40 -22.54 -11.50
CA LEU A 72 -8.65 -22.38 -10.73
C LEU A 72 -9.88 -21.94 -11.57
N THR A 73 -9.70 -21.71 -12.87
CA THR A 73 -10.72 -21.61 -13.93
C THR A 73 -11.87 -20.58 -13.80
N ALA A 74 -12.28 -20.03 -14.94
CA ALA A 74 -13.23 -18.90 -15.09
C ALA A 74 -14.72 -19.27 -15.00
N ASN A 75 -15.10 -20.55 -15.02
CA ASN A 75 -16.50 -20.98 -15.19
C ASN A 75 -17.39 -20.76 -13.95
N THR A 76 -16.77 -20.49 -12.80
CA THR A 76 -17.42 -20.28 -11.49
C THR A 76 -16.87 -19.03 -10.79
N CYS A 77 -16.54 -18.01 -11.58
CA CYS A 77 -15.68 -16.90 -11.18
C CYS A 77 -16.10 -16.14 -9.89
N LYS A 78 -17.37 -16.19 -9.51
CA LYS A 78 -17.87 -15.51 -8.29
C LYS A 78 -17.93 -16.42 -7.06
N SER A 79 -18.21 -17.71 -7.21
CA SER A 79 -18.46 -18.63 -6.10
C SER A 79 -17.27 -19.54 -5.80
N GLY A 80 -16.57 -20.04 -6.83
CA GLY A 80 -15.41 -20.93 -6.67
C GLY A 80 -14.13 -20.19 -6.31
N LEU A 81 -14.03 -18.92 -6.70
CA LEU A 81 -12.86 -18.08 -6.40
C LEU A 81 -12.96 -17.47 -4.99
N ALA A 82 -14.14 -17.00 -4.55
CA ALA A 82 -14.29 -16.54 -3.17
C ALA A 82 -14.16 -17.68 -2.12
N THR A 83 -14.48 -18.92 -2.51
CA THR A 83 -14.38 -20.11 -1.64
C THR A 83 -13.08 -20.89 -1.80
N GLY A 84 -12.47 -20.88 -2.99
CA GLY A 84 -11.15 -21.47 -3.27
C GLY A 84 -10.00 -20.51 -2.95
N ILE A 85 -10.22 -19.19 -3.06
CA ILE A 85 -9.33 -18.09 -2.63
C ILE A 85 -9.55 -17.65 -1.18
N THR A 86 -10.04 -18.56 -0.33
CA THR A 86 -9.23 -18.82 0.86
C THR A 86 -7.91 -19.50 0.45
N PHE A 87 -7.16 -18.87 -0.46
CA PHE A 87 -5.79 -19.21 -0.82
C PHE A 87 -5.05 -19.01 0.46
N GLN A 88 -4.87 -20.10 1.21
CA GLN A 88 -4.21 -20.19 2.51
C GLN A 88 -3.72 -18.82 2.95
N SER A 89 -4.58 -18.02 3.58
CA SER A 89 -4.34 -16.57 3.72
C SER A 89 -2.98 -16.29 4.36
N ASN A 90 -2.46 -17.27 5.09
CA ASN A 90 -1.11 -17.30 5.62
C ASN A 90 -0.03 -17.33 4.52
N ASN A 91 -0.07 -18.23 3.53
CA ASN A 91 0.97 -18.33 2.49
C ASN A 91 1.09 -17.08 1.61
N ILE A 92 -0.03 -16.46 1.22
CA ILE A 92 0.01 -15.20 0.46
C ILE A 92 0.55 -14.08 1.34
N LYS A 93 0.08 -13.99 2.60
CA LYS A 93 0.57 -12.96 3.52
C LYS A 93 2.06 -13.15 3.81
N ASP A 94 2.53 -14.37 3.96
CA ASP A 94 3.94 -14.72 4.17
C ASP A 94 4.76 -14.40 2.92
N PHE A 95 4.24 -14.71 1.72
CA PHE A 95 4.87 -14.35 0.46
C PHE A 95 4.96 -12.83 0.29
N ILE A 96 3.89 -12.09 0.55
CA ILE A 96 3.87 -10.63 0.51
C ILE A 96 4.82 -10.07 1.55
N ALA A 97 4.78 -10.56 2.79
CA ALA A 97 5.67 -10.11 3.86
C ALA A 97 7.15 -10.31 3.51
N THR A 98 7.48 -11.45 2.91
CA THR A 98 8.85 -11.80 2.49
C THR A 98 9.28 -11.03 1.24
N SER A 99 8.36 -10.76 0.32
CA SER A 99 8.64 -10.12 -0.97
C SER A 99 8.38 -8.61 -0.95
N THR A 100 8.07 -8.03 0.21
CA THR A 100 7.85 -6.60 0.40
C THR A 100 9.07 -5.93 1.02
N GLU A 101 9.51 -4.87 0.36
CA GLU A 101 10.52 -3.96 0.87
C GLU A 101 9.85 -2.68 1.37
N ARG A 102 10.05 -2.34 2.64
CA ARG A 102 9.49 -1.13 3.28
C ARG A 102 10.56 -0.07 3.45
N GLN A 103 10.31 1.11 2.90
CA GLN A 103 11.14 2.30 3.07
C GLN A 103 10.40 3.30 3.95
N ASN A 104 10.96 3.62 5.12
CA ASN A 104 10.36 4.54 6.07
C ASN A 104 10.86 5.96 5.85
N PHE A 105 9.92 6.89 5.72
CA PHE A 105 10.16 8.32 5.74
C PHE A 105 9.51 8.93 6.98
N VAL A 106 9.89 10.18 7.28
CA VAL A 106 9.45 10.91 8.47
C VAL A 106 7.92 11.01 8.56
N ALA A 107 7.22 11.09 7.43
CA ALA A 107 5.77 11.28 7.39
C ALA A 107 4.99 10.16 6.65
N PHE A 108 5.67 9.19 6.06
CA PHE A 108 5.03 8.13 5.27
C PHE A 108 5.96 6.94 5.10
N SER A 109 5.43 5.83 4.61
CA SER A 109 6.24 4.70 4.14
C SER A 109 5.95 4.41 2.68
N ILE A 110 6.96 3.92 1.96
CA ILE A 110 6.79 3.32 0.64
C ILE A 110 6.99 1.82 0.79
N TYR A 111 6.04 1.04 0.28
CA TYR A 111 6.08 -0.41 0.24
C TYR A 111 6.23 -0.84 -1.22
N THR A 112 7.23 -1.66 -1.50
CA THR A 112 7.44 -2.26 -2.82
C THR A 112 7.31 -3.76 -2.69
N THR A 113 6.21 -4.33 -3.16
CA THR A 113 5.99 -5.78 -3.18
C THR A 113 6.35 -6.32 -4.55
N LYS A 114 7.40 -7.14 -4.59
CA LYS A 114 7.87 -7.80 -5.80
C LYS A 114 7.04 -9.07 -5.99
N VAL A 115 6.29 -9.13 -7.08
CA VAL A 115 5.58 -10.36 -7.48
C VAL A 115 6.12 -10.82 -8.83
N PRO A 116 6.03 -12.10 -9.19
CA PRO A 116 6.44 -12.56 -10.52
C PRO A 116 5.71 -11.76 -11.61
N GLY A 117 6.45 -11.05 -12.46
CA GLY A 117 5.89 -10.28 -13.57
C GLY A 117 5.38 -8.86 -13.24
N TYR A 118 5.28 -8.45 -11.97
CA TYR A 118 4.77 -7.12 -11.57
C TYR A 118 5.40 -6.58 -10.28
N ASN A 119 5.35 -5.27 -10.08
CA ASN A 119 5.86 -4.64 -8.86
C ASN A 119 4.82 -3.67 -8.32
N PHE A 120 4.19 -4.04 -7.21
CA PHE A 120 3.25 -3.17 -6.55
C PHE A 120 3.99 -2.14 -5.72
N LYS A 121 3.80 -0.86 -6.04
CA LYS A 121 4.26 0.24 -5.18
C LYS A 121 3.07 0.91 -4.51
N THR A 122 3.18 1.00 -3.19
CA THR A 122 2.13 1.56 -2.32
C THR A 122 2.73 2.58 -1.38
N ILE A 123 2.08 3.74 -1.25
CA ILE A 123 2.39 4.73 -0.20
C ILE A 123 1.46 4.47 0.98
N GLY A 124 2.02 4.30 2.17
CA GLY A 124 1.31 4.36 3.45
C GLY A 124 1.45 5.75 4.06
N ALA A 125 0.34 6.46 4.21
CA ALA A 125 0.31 7.82 4.76
C ALA A 125 -1.07 8.09 5.39
N PHE A 126 -1.11 8.83 6.49
CA PHE A 126 -2.35 9.19 7.21
C PHE A 126 -3.21 7.96 7.56
N GLY A 127 -2.60 6.83 7.93
CA GLY A 127 -3.32 5.58 8.20
C GLY A 127 -3.97 4.90 6.98
N ASN A 128 -3.65 5.36 5.77
CA ASN A 128 -4.22 4.86 4.52
C ASN A 128 -3.14 4.32 3.57
N PHE A 129 -3.54 3.48 2.62
CA PHE A 129 -2.67 2.94 1.58
C PHE A 129 -3.14 3.36 0.19
N PHE A 130 -2.19 3.77 -0.65
CA PHE A 130 -2.44 4.15 -2.04
C PHE A 130 -1.45 3.45 -2.97
N THR A 131 -1.95 2.48 -3.74
CA THR A 131 -1.16 1.74 -4.74
C THR A 131 -1.21 2.45 -6.10
N PHE A 132 -0.06 2.77 -6.68
CA PHE A 132 0.03 3.62 -7.88
C PHE A 132 0.86 2.99 -9.02
N GLN A 133 1.60 1.93 -8.74
CA GLN A 133 2.26 1.12 -9.75
C GLN A 133 1.81 -0.33 -9.56
N LYS A 134 1.38 -0.95 -10.66
CA LYS A 134 1.00 -2.36 -10.75
C LYS A 134 1.94 -2.98 -11.79
#